data_AF-A0A945FHN2-F1
#
_entry.id   AF-A0A945FHN2-F1
#
_cell.length_a   1.000
_cell.length_b   1.000
_cell.length_c   1.000
_cell.angle_alpha   90.00
_cell.angle_beta   90.00
_cell.angle_gamma   90.00
#
_symmetry.space_group_name_H-M   'P 1'
#
loop_
_entity.id
_entity.type
_entity.pdbx_description
1 polymer ?
#
loop_
_entity_poly.entity_id
_entity_poly.type
_entity_poly.pdbx_seq_one_letter_code
_entity_poly.pdbx_strand_id
1 'polypeptide(L)' 'MDQVITEKIDLIFADVDREDSPGCAVGIVQDQELIYTRGFGMANLECSTPISATSIFHVASVSKQFTCMAILLLAAE' A
#
# COMPACT_ATOMS: atom_id res chain seq x y z
N MET A 1 17.53 1.31 -1.72
CA MET A 1 17.27 0.90 -0.33
C MET A 1 18.34 -0.10 0.08
N ASP A 2 18.87 0.00 1.30
CA ASP A 2 19.72 -1.05 1.88
C ASP A 2 18.91 -2.36 2.01
N GLN A 3 19.49 -3.48 1.57
CA GLN A 3 18.86 -4.81 1.63
C GLN A 3 18.42 -5.17 3.06
N VAL A 4 19.19 -4.72 4.06
CA VAL A 4 18.85 -4.91 5.48
C VAL A 4 17.55 -4.20 5.87
N ILE A 5 17.23 -3.07 5.25
CA ILE A 5 15.98 -2.33 5.53
C ILE A 5 14.79 -3.05 4.91
N THR A 6 14.93 -3.55 3.67
CA THR A 6 13.90 -4.35 2.99
C THR A 6 13.52 -5.58 3.83
N GLU A 7 14.51 -6.35 4.28
CA GLU A 7 14.27 -7.54 5.12
C GLU A 7 13.56 -7.20 6.43
N LYS A 8 13.91 -6.08 7.06
CA LYS A 8 13.21 -5.61 8.27
C LYS A 8 11.76 -5.24 8.00
N ILE A 9 11.46 -4.61 6.85
CA ILE A 9 10.09 -4.28 6.47
C ILE A 9 9.29 -5.56 6.23
N ASP A 10 9.87 -6.52 5.52
CA ASP A 10 9.23 -7.81 5.26
C ASP A 10 8.86 -8.53 6.56
N LEU A 11 9.77 -8.51 7.55
CA LEU A 11 9.53 -9.12 8.86
C LEU A 11 8.37 -8.47 9.64
N ILE A 12 8.10 -7.17 9.43
CA ILE A 12 6.97 -6.49 10.09
C ILE A 12 5.63 -7.06 9.60
N PHE A 13 5.56 -7.49 8.34
CA PHE A 13 4.32 -7.96 7.71
C PHE A 13 4.28 -9.49 7.52
N ALA A 14 5.26 -10.22 8.04
CA ALA A 14 5.34 -11.69 7.91
C ALA A 14 4.09 -12.40 8.45
N ASP A 15 3.46 -11.85 9.49
CA ASP A 15 2.24 -12.42 10.09
C ASP A 15 1.00 -12.32 9.18
N VAL A 16 1.01 -11.44 8.17
CA VAL A 16 -0.08 -11.30 7.19
C VAL A 16 0.30 -11.82 5.80
N ASP A 17 1.57 -12.15 5.58
CA ASP A 17 2.06 -12.66 4.30
C ASP A 17 1.90 -14.18 4.18
N ARG A 18 0.64 -14.63 4.20
CA ARG A 18 0.27 -16.05 4.08
C ARG A 18 -0.81 -16.25 3.02
N GLU A 19 -0.87 -17.46 2.45
CA GLU A 19 -1.86 -17.85 1.44
C GLU A 19 -3.29 -17.93 2.00
N ASP A 20 -3.44 -18.11 3.32
CA ASP A 20 -4.73 -18.20 4.02
C ASP A 20 -5.13 -16.90 4.73
N SER A 21 -4.36 -15.82 4.54
CA SER A 21 -4.56 -14.55 5.23
C SER A 21 -4.90 -13.43 4.25
N PRO A 22 -5.84 -12.53 4.59
CA PRO A 22 -5.84 -11.22 3.96
C PRO A 22 -4.55 -10.47 4.33
N GLY A 23 -4.24 -9.41 3.62
CA GLY A 23 -3.06 -8.61 3.93
C GLY A 23 -3.14 -7.18 3.45
N CYS A 24 -1.99 -6.63 3.07
CA CYS A 24 -1.84 -5.21 2.76
C CYS A 24 -0.81 -4.96 1.66
N ALA A 25 -0.89 -3.81 1.01
CA ALA A 25 0.18 -3.29 0.17
C ALA A 25 0.93 -2.16 0.90
N VAL A 26 2.25 -2.15 0.80
CA VAL A 26 3.13 -1.19 1.47
C VAL A 26 4.07 -0.58 0.46
N GLY A 27 4.17 0.75 0.47
CA GLY A 27 5.14 1.51 -0.33
C GLY A 27 5.90 2.51 0.55
N ILE A 28 7.19 2.71 0.28
CA ILE A 28 8.03 3.70 0.96
C ILE A 28 8.59 4.66 -0.06
N VAL A 29 8.32 5.94 0.15
CA VAL A 29 8.88 7.04 -0.63
C VAL A 29 9.89 7.79 0.23
N GLN A 30 11.09 7.95 -0.30
CA GLN A 30 12.17 8.74 0.31
C GLN A 30 12.81 9.57 -0.78
N ASP A 31 13.10 10.84 -0.50
CA ASP A 31 13.71 11.75 -1.47
C ASP A 31 12.93 11.82 -2.80
N GLN A 32 11.59 11.74 -2.71
CA GLN A 32 10.64 11.72 -3.84
C GLN A 32 10.71 10.46 -4.72
N GLU A 33 11.50 9.46 -4.35
CA GLU A 33 11.60 8.19 -5.06
C GLU A 33 10.87 7.07 -4.32
N LEU A 34 10.12 6.25 -5.05
CA LEU A 34 9.52 5.02 -4.53
C LEU A 34 10.61 3.95 -4.41
N ILE A 35 11.18 3.82 -3.21
CA ILE A 35 12.34 2.97 -2.95
C ILE A 35 11.99 1.55 -2.50
N TYR A 36 10.70 1.30 -2.21
CA TYR A 36 10.17 -0.01 -1.86
C TYR A 36 8.67 -0.07 -2.15
N THR A 37 8.21 -1.19 -2.71
CA THR A 37 6.79 -1.50 -2.88
C THR A 37 6.57 -3.01 -2.84
N ARG A 38 5.63 -3.47 -2.04
CA ARG A 38 5.31 -4.90 -1.89
C ARG A 38 3.87 -5.12 -1.45
N GLY A 39 3.28 -6.19 -1.97
CA GLY A 39 2.04 -6.76 -1.43
C GLY A 39 2.33 -7.92 -0.50
N PHE A 40 1.55 -8.05 0.56
CA PHE A 40 1.60 -9.13 1.53
C PHE A 40 0.22 -9.79 1.62
N GLY A 41 0.18 -11.12 1.62
CA GLY A 41 -1.07 -11.89 1.75
C GLY A 41 -1.98 -11.84 0.51
N MET A 42 -3.26 -12.16 0.71
CA MET A 42 -4.24 -12.33 -0.37
C MET A 42 -5.22 -11.15 -0.49
N ALA A 43 -5.49 -10.76 -1.74
CA ALA A 43 -6.53 -9.80 -2.11
C ALA A 43 -7.91 -10.48 -2.15
N ASN A 44 -7.92 -11.77 -2.49
CA ASN A 44 -9.09 -12.62 -2.46
C ASN A 44 -8.68 -14.04 -2.06
N LEU A 45 -9.19 -14.52 -0.93
CA LEU A 45 -8.89 -15.85 -0.40
C LEU A 45 -9.55 -16.97 -1.21
N GLU A 46 -10.78 -16.77 -1.67
CA GLU A 46 -11.55 -17.76 -2.42
C GLU A 46 -10.93 -18.04 -3.80
N CYS A 47 -10.34 -17.01 -4.41
CA CYS A 47 -9.66 -17.11 -5.70
C CYS A 47 -8.14 -17.29 -5.58
N SER A 48 -7.59 -17.34 -4.37
CA SER A 48 -6.15 -17.37 -4.11
C SER A 48 -5.40 -16.27 -4.87
N THR A 49 -5.97 -15.06 -4.89
CA THR A 49 -5.40 -13.91 -5.60
C THR A 49 -4.47 -13.15 -4.65
N PRO A 50 -3.14 -13.09 -4.90
CA PRO A 50 -2.22 -12.36 -4.05
C PRO A 50 -2.40 -10.84 -4.17
N ILE A 51 -2.06 -10.11 -3.12
CA ILE A 51 -1.93 -8.64 -3.19
C ILE A 51 -0.66 -8.30 -3.98
N SER A 52 -0.77 -7.35 -4.90
CA SER A 52 0.37 -6.78 -5.62
C SER A 52 0.45 -5.27 -5.42
N ALA A 53 1.52 -4.64 -5.90
CA ALA A 53 1.67 -3.19 -5.90
C ALA A 53 0.58 -2.45 -6.71
N THR A 54 -0.19 -3.17 -7.54
CA THR A 54 -1.28 -2.61 -8.36
C THR A 54 -2.67 -3.00 -7.88
N SER A 55 -2.79 -3.73 -6.77
CA SER A 55 -4.10 -4.06 -6.18
C SER A 55 -4.83 -2.79 -5.75
N ILE A 56 -6.11 -2.70 -6.06
CA ILE A 56 -6.96 -1.55 -5.71
C ILE A 56 -7.58 -1.80 -4.34
N PHE A 57 -7.50 -0.80 -3.46
CA PHE A 57 -8.12 -0.80 -2.13
C PHE A 57 -9.14 0.33 -2.01
N HIS A 58 -10.20 0.09 -1.24
CA HIS A 58 -11.09 1.17 -0.79
C HIS A 58 -10.41 1.93 0.36
N VAL A 59 -9.84 3.11 0.07
CA VAL A 59 -9.00 3.87 1.01
C VAL A 59 -9.77 4.68 2.07
N ALA A 60 -11.10 4.58 2.10
CA ALA A 60 -11.98 5.20 3.11
C ALA A 60 -11.68 6.69 3.38
N SER A 61 -11.37 7.07 4.63
CA SER A 61 -11.15 8.48 5.00
C SER A 61 -9.94 9.13 4.32
N VAL A 62 -9.01 8.35 3.75
CA VAL A 62 -7.90 8.90 2.95
C VAL A 62 -8.44 9.66 1.73
N SER A 63 -9.64 9.32 1.22
CA SER A 63 -10.28 10.05 0.11
C SER A 63 -10.54 11.53 0.42
N LYS A 64 -10.66 11.90 1.70
CA LYS A 64 -10.99 13.29 2.12
C LYS A 64 -9.95 14.30 1.64
N GLN A 65 -8.66 13.96 1.69
CA GLN A 65 -7.60 14.89 1.29
C GLN A 65 -7.69 15.26 -0.20
N PHE A 66 -8.13 14.32 -1.06
CA PHE A 66 -8.35 14.58 -2.48
C PHE A 66 -9.53 15.54 -2.71
N THR A 67 -10.63 15.35 -1.97
CA THR A 67 -11.77 16.29 -2.01
C THR A 67 -11.37 17.68 -1.53
N CYS A 68 -10.62 17.78 -0.43
CA CYS A 68 -10.10 19.07 0.05
C CYS A 68 -9.21 19.75 -0.99
N MET A 69 -8.30 19.01 -1.65
CA MET A 69 -7.45 19.55 -2.71
C MET A 69 -8.27 20.07 -3.88
N ALA A 70 -9.31 19.33 -4.31
CA ALA A 70 -10.20 19.79 -5.38
C ALA A 70 -10.92 21.11 -5.03
N ILE A 71 -11.38 21.26 -3.78
CA ILE A 71 -12.00 22.51 -3.31
C ILE A 71 -11.00 23.66 -3.31
N LEU A 72 -9.76 23.43 -2.86
CA LEU A 72 -8.72 24.46 -2.85
C LEU A 72 -8.30 24.89 -4.24
N LEU A 73 -8.21 23.95 -5.19
CA LEU A 73 -7.96 24.27 -6.60
C LEU A 73 -9.05 25.16 -7.17
N LEU A 74 -10.33 24.80 -6.94
CA LEU A 74 -11.47 25.60 -7.37
C LEU A 74 -11.49 27.00 -6.75
N ALA A 75 -11.12 27.13 -5.47
CA ALA A 75 -11.07 28.42 -4.78
C ALA A 75 -9.91 29.33 -5.23
N ALA A 76 -8.88 28.75 -5.87
CA ALA A 76 -7.73 29.47 -6.41
C ALA A 76 -7.91 29.90 -7.88
N GLU A 77 -9.02 29.51 -8.52
CA GLU A 77 -9.46 30.04 -9.82
C GLU A 77 -9.90 31.51 -9.73
#